data_AF-A0A7L5AR05-F1
#
_entry.id   AF-A0A7L5AR05-F1
#
_cell.length_a   1.000
_cell.length_b   1.000
_cell.length_c   1.000
_cell.angle_alpha   90.00
_cell.angle_beta   90.00
_cell.angle_gamma   90.00
#
_symmetry.space_group_name_H-M   'P 1'
#
loop_
_entity.id
_entity.type
_entity.pdbx_description
1 polymer ?
#
loop_
_entity_poly.entity_id
_entity_poly.type
_entity_poly.pdbx_seq_one_letter_code
_entity_poly.pdbx_strand_id
1 'polypeptide(L)'
;MPEHSPNYPPLRRGWITSSSCGDGSLAAVLSEATGTGWQGIAYTTVGACALRGVHGVAGSTRLRNTDGSEVDPGTVYELRLWSVDTSDDTALLARELRWLNGTGGVKLAVYTATEDAHDATPCWYRRNSYLQHGADAPFKGSDTMTSIEVFTEESTYGNTVFIDEIMTGRWSFNG
;
A
#
# COMPACT_ATOMS: atom_id res chain seq x y z
N MET A 1 -0.70 37.14 10.73
CA MET A 1 -1.22 35.76 10.85
C MET A 1 -0.02 34.87 11.14
N PRO A 2 -0.02 34.02 12.17
CA PRO A 2 1.04 33.04 12.33
C PRO A 2 0.90 32.03 11.19
N GLU A 3 1.91 31.97 10.34
CA GLU A 3 2.06 30.95 9.32
C GLU A 3 2.37 29.65 10.08
N HIS A 4 1.33 28.86 10.40
CA HIS A 4 1.52 27.51 10.89
C HIS A 4 2.03 26.67 9.71
N SER A 5 3.35 26.70 9.48
CA SER A 5 4.00 25.67 8.67
C SER A 5 3.62 24.33 9.29
N PRO A 6 2.98 23.41 8.53
CA PRO A 6 2.66 22.11 9.09
C PRO A 6 3.97 21.45 9.50
N ASN A 7 4.05 20.99 10.75
CA ASN A 7 5.22 20.30 11.27
C ASN A 7 5.27 18.89 10.64
N TYR A 8 5.78 18.80 9.42
CA TYR A 8 5.96 17.53 8.75
C TYR A 8 7.21 16.82 9.31
N PRO A 9 7.13 15.50 9.55
CA PRO A 9 8.32 14.73 9.88
C PRO A 9 9.41 14.88 8.80
N PRO A 10 10.69 14.89 9.18
CA PRO A 10 11.78 14.99 8.20
C PRO A 10 11.82 13.76 7.28
N LEU A 11 12.29 13.97 6.05
CA LEU A 11 12.56 12.91 5.10
C LEU A 11 13.71 12.01 5.58
N ARG A 12 13.56 10.70 5.42
CA ARG A 12 14.58 9.70 5.75
C ARG A 12 15.05 9.00 4.48
N ARG A 13 16.33 8.65 4.40
CA ARG A 13 16.86 7.86 3.28
C ARG A 13 16.34 6.42 3.35
N GLY A 14 15.98 5.87 2.20
CA GLY A 14 15.57 4.49 2.03
C GLY A 14 15.77 4.03 0.60
N TRP A 15 15.15 2.90 0.29
CA TRP A 15 15.18 2.29 -1.02
C TRP A 15 13.79 1.83 -1.42
N ILE A 16 13.43 1.98 -2.69
CA ILE A 16 12.19 1.45 -3.25
C ILE A 16 12.50 0.43 -4.34
N THR A 17 11.80 -0.69 -4.33
CA THR A 17 11.81 -1.68 -5.41
C THR A 17 10.46 -1.68 -6.12
N SER A 18 10.50 -1.95 -7.42
CA SER A 18 9.32 -2.13 -8.27
C SER A 18 9.57 -3.32 -9.18
N SER A 19 8.71 -4.33 -9.11
CA SER A 19 8.85 -5.57 -9.89
C SER A 19 7.51 -6.03 -10.43
N SER A 20 7.47 -6.52 -11.67
CA SER A 20 6.25 -7.07 -12.25
C SER A 20 5.83 -8.37 -11.53
N CYS A 21 4.52 -8.55 -11.33
CA CYS A 21 3.97 -9.76 -10.72
C CYS A 21 3.71 -10.82 -11.80
N GLY A 22 4.55 -11.84 -11.90
CA GLY A 22 4.35 -12.97 -12.83
C GLY A 22 4.05 -12.54 -14.26
N ASP A 23 2.92 -13.00 -14.81
CA ASP A 23 2.43 -12.65 -16.15
C ASP A 23 1.60 -11.33 -16.20
N GLY A 24 1.51 -10.61 -15.08
CA GLY A 24 0.74 -9.38 -14.94
C GLY A 24 -0.77 -9.60 -14.76
N SER A 25 -1.26 -10.85 -14.74
CA SER A 25 -2.67 -11.12 -14.47
C SER A 25 -3.05 -10.82 -13.01
N LEU A 26 -4.34 -10.62 -12.77
CA LEU A 26 -4.88 -10.51 -11.41
C LEU A 26 -4.54 -11.76 -10.58
N ALA A 27 -4.57 -12.94 -11.20
CA ALA A 27 -4.22 -14.19 -10.54
C ALA A 27 -2.74 -14.25 -10.11
N ALA A 28 -1.82 -13.73 -10.94
CA ALA A 28 -0.41 -13.63 -10.58
C ALA A 28 -0.20 -12.66 -9.41
N VAL A 29 -0.88 -11.51 -9.42
CA VAL A 29 -0.83 -10.54 -8.30
C VAL A 29 -1.36 -11.16 -7.02
N LEU A 30 -2.50 -11.84 -7.07
CA LEU A 30 -3.08 -12.51 -5.92
C LEU A 30 -2.21 -13.67 -5.39
N SER A 31 -1.36 -14.26 -6.24
CA SER A 31 -0.42 -15.30 -5.83
C SER A 31 0.79 -14.74 -5.07
N GLU A 32 1.14 -13.47 -5.29
CA GLU A 32 2.18 -12.76 -4.51
C GLU A 32 1.71 -12.40 -3.08
N ALA A 33 0.38 -12.29 -2.88
CA ALA A 33 -0.25 -11.98 -1.60
C ALA A 33 -0.26 -13.20 -0.64
N THR A 34 0.92 -13.75 -0.38
CA THR A 34 1.12 -14.88 0.55
C THR A 34 1.05 -14.42 2.01
N GLY A 35 0.70 -15.35 2.91
CA GLY A 35 0.59 -15.07 4.34
C GLY A 35 -0.70 -14.36 4.76
N THR A 36 -0.70 -13.81 5.98
CA THR A 36 -1.81 -13.03 6.53
C THR A 36 -1.42 -11.55 6.60
N GLY A 37 -2.37 -10.67 6.96
CA GLY A 37 -2.07 -9.26 7.19
C GLY A 37 -2.16 -8.36 5.95
N TRP A 38 -2.80 -8.83 4.87
CA TRP A 38 -3.12 -8.00 3.72
C TRP A 38 -4.42 -7.21 3.94
N GLN A 39 -4.38 -5.93 3.60
CA GLN A 39 -5.55 -5.05 3.47
C GLN A 39 -5.54 -4.48 2.05
N GLY A 40 -6.62 -3.82 1.63
CA GLY A 40 -6.65 -3.29 0.28
C GLY A 40 -7.85 -2.45 -0.08
N ILE A 41 -7.88 -2.05 -1.33
CA ILE A 41 -9.06 -1.53 -2.04
C ILE A 41 -9.16 -2.30 -3.35
N ALA A 42 -10.34 -2.84 -3.63
CA ALA A 42 -10.72 -3.27 -4.97
C ALA A 42 -11.72 -2.27 -5.54
N TYR A 43 -11.45 -1.77 -6.74
CA TYR A 43 -12.44 -1.05 -7.52
C TYR A 43 -13.14 -2.03 -8.45
N THR A 44 -14.44 -2.14 -8.27
CA THR A 44 -15.30 -3.09 -8.98
C THR A 44 -16.32 -2.36 -9.84
N THR A 45 -16.97 -3.09 -10.75
CA THR A 45 -18.08 -2.56 -11.56
C THR A 45 -19.28 -2.07 -10.74
N VAL A 46 -19.37 -2.38 -9.45
CA VAL A 46 -20.46 -1.96 -8.54
C VAL A 46 -20.00 -1.00 -7.44
N GLY A 47 -18.72 -0.59 -7.44
CA GLY A 47 -18.17 0.35 -6.47
C GLY A 47 -16.83 -0.08 -5.88
N ALA A 48 -16.29 0.75 -5.00
CA ALA A 48 -15.05 0.45 -4.27
C ALA A 48 -15.34 -0.40 -3.03
N CYS A 49 -14.57 -1.48 -2.86
CA CYS A 49 -14.62 -2.37 -1.72
C CYS A 49 -13.35 -2.22 -0.88
N ALA A 50 -13.50 -1.94 0.41
CA ALA A 50 -12.39 -1.95 1.35
C ALA A 50 -12.08 -3.40 1.74
N LEU A 51 -10.87 -3.89 1.42
CA LEU A 51 -10.53 -5.28 1.62
C LEU A 51 -9.83 -5.50 2.95
N ARG A 52 -10.29 -6.51 3.71
CA ARG A 52 -9.70 -6.93 4.99
C ARG A 52 -8.77 -8.14 4.89
N GLY A 53 -8.63 -8.70 3.69
CA GLY A 53 -7.81 -9.88 3.50
C GLY A 53 -7.94 -10.53 2.13
N VAL A 54 -6.94 -11.35 1.85
CA VAL A 54 -6.85 -12.27 0.72
C VAL A 54 -6.84 -13.68 1.32
N HIS A 55 -7.66 -14.59 0.80
CA HIS A 55 -7.81 -15.95 1.32
C HIS A 55 -7.86 -16.98 0.19
N GLY A 56 -7.58 -18.25 0.53
CA GLY A 56 -7.55 -19.34 -0.44
C GLY A 56 -6.14 -19.63 -0.96
N VAL A 57 -6.05 -20.49 -1.97
CA VAL A 57 -4.78 -20.88 -2.63
C VAL A 57 -4.76 -20.37 -4.06
N ALA A 58 -3.58 -20.31 -4.67
CA ALA A 58 -3.40 -19.90 -6.07
C ALA A 58 -4.43 -20.56 -7.01
N GLY A 59 -5.10 -19.75 -7.84
CA GLY A 59 -6.20 -20.18 -8.72
C GLY A 59 -7.59 -20.25 -8.06
N SER A 60 -7.67 -20.13 -6.73
CA SER A 60 -8.93 -20.08 -5.96
C SER A 60 -8.96 -18.93 -4.96
N THR A 61 -8.08 -17.95 -5.13
CA THR A 61 -7.98 -16.80 -4.24
C THR A 61 -9.29 -16.03 -4.20
N ARG A 62 -9.67 -15.58 -3.00
CA ARG A 62 -10.86 -14.77 -2.71
C ARG A 62 -10.44 -13.49 -2.02
N LEU A 63 -11.10 -12.40 -2.38
CA LEU A 63 -10.97 -11.11 -1.74
C LEU A 63 -12.12 -10.94 -0.75
N ARG A 64 -11.83 -10.51 0.48
CA ARG A 64 -12.86 -10.30 1.50
C ARG A 64 -13.00 -8.82 1.82
N ASN A 65 -14.20 -8.29 1.69
CA ASN A 65 -14.57 -6.94 2.06
C ASN A 65 -14.61 -6.76 3.60
N THR A 66 -14.51 -5.53 4.10
CA THR A 66 -14.55 -5.23 5.55
C THR A 66 -15.86 -5.68 6.20
N ASP A 67 -16.98 -5.61 5.47
CA ASP A 67 -18.30 -6.10 5.88
C ASP A 67 -18.41 -7.65 5.92
N GLY A 68 -17.37 -8.37 5.49
CA GLY A 68 -17.30 -9.83 5.48
C GLY A 68 -17.76 -10.49 4.18
N SER A 69 -18.34 -9.74 3.23
CA SER A 69 -18.71 -10.26 1.92
C SER A 69 -17.48 -10.61 1.08
N GLU A 70 -17.65 -11.58 0.17
CA GLU A 70 -16.63 -11.89 -0.84
C GLU A 70 -16.76 -10.94 -2.04
N VAL A 71 -15.63 -10.50 -2.56
CA VAL A 71 -15.55 -9.72 -3.79
C VAL A 71 -15.16 -10.68 -4.91
N ASP A 72 -16.00 -10.75 -5.95
CA ASP A 72 -15.73 -11.53 -7.16
C ASP A 72 -14.57 -10.88 -7.95
N PRO A 73 -13.41 -11.55 -8.09
CA PRO A 73 -12.28 -11.03 -8.86
C PRO A 73 -12.63 -10.68 -10.31
N GLY A 74 -13.66 -11.31 -10.91
CA GLY A 74 -14.12 -11.01 -12.27
C GLY A 74 -14.76 -9.62 -12.42
N THR A 75 -15.14 -8.98 -11.31
CA THR A 75 -15.71 -7.62 -11.29
C THR A 75 -14.65 -6.54 -11.03
N VAL A 76 -13.44 -6.92 -10.64
CA VAL A 76 -12.36 -6.00 -10.26
C VAL A 76 -11.66 -5.48 -11.50
N TYR A 77 -11.53 -4.16 -11.61
CA TYR A 77 -10.73 -3.53 -12.67
C TYR A 77 -9.47 -2.83 -12.17
N GLU A 78 -9.41 -2.52 -10.87
CA GLU A 78 -8.20 -2.02 -10.19
C GLU A 78 -8.13 -2.62 -8.79
N LEU A 79 -6.93 -3.03 -8.39
CA LEU A 79 -6.66 -3.59 -7.07
C LEU A 79 -5.40 -2.96 -6.48
N ARG A 80 -5.49 -2.53 -5.22
CA ARG A 80 -4.35 -2.22 -4.38
C ARG A 80 -4.44 -3.06 -3.12
N LEU A 81 -3.39 -3.86 -2.83
CA LEU A 81 -3.27 -4.65 -1.63
C LEU A 81 -1.99 -4.28 -0.91
N TRP A 82 -2.05 -3.90 0.36
CA TRP A 82 -0.85 -3.61 1.16
C TRP A 82 -0.74 -4.52 2.38
N SER A 83 0.50 -4.80 2.76
CA SER A 83 0.81 -5.54 3.99
C SER A 83 0.77 -4.60 5.19
N VAL A 84 0.09 -5.00 6.25
CA VAL A 84 -0.05 -4.19 7.47
C VAL A 84 1.08 -4.44 8.47
N ASP A 85 1.51 -5.69 8.60
CA ASP A 85 2.53 -6.06 9.58
C ASP A 85 3.85 -6.28 8.85
N THR A 86 4.62 -5.21 8.65
CA THR A 86 6.02 -5.32 8.19
C THR A 86 6.99 -5.53 9.34
N SER A 87 6.50 -5.65 10.58
CA SER A 87 7.31 -5.66 11.81
C SER A 87 8.29 -6.83 11.93
N ASP A 88 8.02 -7.94 11.25
CA ASP A 88 8.89 -9.12 11.29
C ASP A 88 10.21 -8.89 10.50
N ASP A 89 10.22 -7.91 9.60
CA ASP A 89 11.39 -7.45 8.87
C ASP A 89 11.67 -5.99 9.23
N THR A 90 12.64 -5.78 10.13
CA THR A 90 13.02 -4.43 10.58
C THR A 90 13.48 -3.50 9.46
N ALA A 91 13.86 -4.05 8.30
CA ALA A 91 14.24 -3.25 7.14
C ALA A 91 13.05 -2.91 6.24
N LEU A 92 11.99 -3.75 6.18
CA LEU A 92 10.81 -3.51 5.36
C LEU A 92 9.86 -2.49 6.00
N LEU A 93 9.65 -1.37 5.31
CA LEU A 93 8.79 -0.29 5.78
C LEU A 93 7.37 -0.38 5.23
N ALA A 94 7.22 -0.82 3.98
CA ALA A 94 5.93 -0.99 3.34
C ALA A 94 6.05 -1.98 2.17
N ARG A 95 4.97 -2.71 1.89
CA ARG A 95 4.83 -3.56 0.70
C ARG A 95 3.41 -3.42 0.17
N GLU A 96 3.29 -3.22 -1.13
CA GLU A 96 2.00 -3.13 -1.80
C GLU A 96 2.04 -3.80 -3.17
N LEU A 97 0.96 -4.49 -3.49
CA LEU A 97 0.67 -5.08 -4.77
C LEU A 97 -0.37 -4.20 -5.45
N ARG A 98 -0.11 -3.80 -6.69
CA ARG A 98 -1.06 -3.05 -7.51
C ARG A 98 -1.37 -3.83 -8.77
N TRP A 99 -2.60 -3.75 -9.21
CA TRP A 99 -3.04 -4.32 -10.47
C TRP A 99 -4.05 -3.40 -11.13
N LEU A 100 -3.91 -3.23 -12.45
CA LEU A 100 -4.87 -2.51 -13.27
C LEU A 100 -5.19 -3.35 -14.51
N ASN A 101 -6.48 -3.51 -14.79
CA ASN A 101 -6.94 -4.35 -15.88
C ASN A 101 -6.35 -3.89 -17.22
N GLY A 102 -5.76 -4.84 -17.96
CA GLY A 102 -5.08 -4.58 -19.23
C GLY A 102 -3.71 -3.92 -19.15
N THR A 103 -3.24 -3.50 -17.96
CA THR A 103 -1.92 -2.86 -17.78
C THR A 103 -0.92 -3.77 -17.05
N GLY A 104 -1.41 -4.67 -16.21
CA GLY A 104 -0.59 -5.64 -15.51
C GLY A 104 -0.55 -5.41 -14.01
N GLY A 105 0.34 -6.16 -13.34
CA GLY A 105 0.52 -6.16 -11.89
C GLY A 105 1.94 -5.82 -11.48
N VAL A 106 2.10 -5.05 -10.41
CA VAL A 106 3.39 -4.67 -9.84
C VAL A 106 3.41 -4.87 -8.34
N LYS A 107 4.56 -5.31 -7.83
CA LYS A 107 4.91 -5.35 -6.42
C LYS A 107 5.89 -4.22 -6.13
N LEU A 108 5.47 -3.36 -5.21
CA LEU A 108 6.24 -2.26 -4.65
C LEU A 108 6.67 -2.62 -3.23
N ALA A 109 7.92 -2.33 -2.87
CA ALA A 109 8.38 -2.41 -1.50
C ALA A 109 9.35 -1.28 -1.16
N VAL A 110 9.21 -0.73 0.05
CA VAL A 110 10.08 0.32 0.57
C VAL A 110 10.85 -0.22 1.76
N TYR A 111 12.14 0.07 1.79
CA TYR A 111 13.07 -0.39 2.79
C TYR A 111 13.78 0.78 3.47
N THR A 112 14.17 0.57 4.73
CA THR A 112 15.19 1.41 5.36
C THR A 112 16.50 1.29 4.60
N ALA A 113 17.39 2.28 4.75
CA ALA A 113 18.71 2.23 4.13
C ALA A 113 19.52 1.03 4.66
N THR A 114 19.58 -0.04 3.88
CA THR A 114 20.55 -1.13 4.02
C THR A 114 21.45 -1.12 2.79
N GLU A 115 22.70 -1.57 2.93
CA GLU A 115 23.72 -1.44 1.88
C GLU A 115 23.55 -2.45 0.72
N ASP A 116 22.65 -3.44 0.86
CA ASP A 116 22.62 -4.64 0.00
C ASP A 116 21.29 -4.89 -0.75
N ALA A 117 20.45 -3.88 -0.96
CA ALA A 117 19.22 -4.04 -1.73
C ALA A 117 19.50 -4.04 -3.25
N HIS A 118 19.87 -5.20 -3.80
CA HIS A 118 19.95 -5.41 -5.25
C HIS A 118 18.60 -5.08 -5.93
N ASP A 119 18.64 -4.43 -7.09
CA ASP A 119 17.47 -3.94 -7.87
C ASP A 119 16.62 -2.84 -7.21
N ALA A 120 17.12 -2.20 -6.13
CA ALA A 120 16.43 -1.10 -5.49
C ALA A 120 16.92 0.27 -5.99
N THR A 121 16.00 1.24 -6.05
CA THR A 121 16.31 2.64 -6.39
C THR A 121 16.41 3.45 -5.11
N PRO A 122 17.44 4.31 -4.93
CA PRO A 122 17.53 5.19 -3.78
C PRO A 122 16.31 6.12 -3.72
N CYS A 123 15.75 6.29 -2.53
CA CYS A 123 14.64 7.21 -2.31
C CYS A 123 14.77 7.94 -0.98
N TRP A 124 13.91 8.92 -0.78
CA TRP A 124 13.55 9.38 0.55
C TRP A 124 12.13 8.93 0.87
N TYR A 125 11.84 8.78 2.15
CA TYR A 125 10.48 8.47 2.60
C TYR A 125 10.11 9.23 3.85
N ARG A 126 8.80 9.30 4.08
CA ARG A 126 8.19 9.87 5.28
C ARG A 126 7.03 8.99 5.71
N ARG A 127 6.84 8.84 7.03
CA ARG A 127 5.63 8.21 7.58
C ARG A 127 4.51 9.25 7.59
N ASN A 128 3.33 8.84 7.14
CA ASN A 128 2.14 9.66 7.20
C ASN A 128 0.96 8.87 7.80
N SER A 129 -0.07 9.60 8.23
CA SER A 129 -1.29 9.06 8.80
C SER A 129 -2.46 9.99 8.49
N TYR A 130 -3.56 9.43 8.00
CA TYR A 130 -4.80 10.16 7.67
C TYR A 130 -5.97 9.65 8.48
N LEU A 131 -6.97 10.49 8.72
CA LEU A 131 -8.25 10.03 9.26
C LEU A 131 -8.99 9.19 8.22
N GLN A 132 -9.52 8.06 8.64
CA GLN A 132 -10.34 7.19 7.80
C GLN A 132 -11.73 7.80 7.61
N HIS A 133 -12.35 7.47 6.48
CA HIS A 133 -13.72 7.90 6.21
C HIS A 133 -14.68 7.28 7.24
N GLY A 134 -15.52 8.12 7.85
CA GLY A 134 -16.44 7.71 8.92
C GLY A 134 -15.87 7.79 10.34
N ALA A 135 -14.66 8.36 10.52
CA ALA A 135 -14.14 8.69 11.83
C ALA A 135 -14.87 9.89 12.44
N ASP A 136 -15.41 9.72 13.65
CA ASP A 136 -16.08 10.77 14.42
C ASP A 136 -15.23 11.22 15.61
N ALA A 137 -15.33 12.51 15.96
CA ALA A 137 -14.65 13.03 17.13
C ALA A 137 -15.27 12.47 18.43
N PRO A 138 -14.48 12.11 19.45
CA PRO A 138 -13.02 12.25 19.52
C PRO A 138 -12.28 11.11 18.80
N PHE A 139 -11.33 11.48 17.93
CA PHE A 139 -10.56 10.52 17.14
C PHE A 139 -9.65 9.64 18.01
N LYS A 140 -9.59 8.36 17.65
CA LYS A 140 -8.75 7.32 18.26
C LYS A 140 -7.70 6.87 17.24
N GLY A 141 -6.63 6.22 17.72
CA GLY A 141 -5.59 5.68 16.84
C GLY A 141 -6.13 4.68 15.81
N SER A 142 -7.18 3.94 16.15
CA SER A 142 -7.91 3.03 15.24
C SER A 142 -8.56 3.73 14.05
N ASP A 143 -8.74 5.05 14.13
CA ASP A 143 -9.45 5.85 13.13
C ASP A 143 -8.49 6.39 12.07
N THR A 144 -7.23 5.96 12.11
CA THR A 144 -6.17 6.42 11.22
C THR A 144 -5.72 5.34 10.25
N MET A 145 -5.51 5.71 8.99
CA MET A 145 -4.80 4.90 8.00
C MET A 145 -3.37 5.42 7.91
N THR A 146 -2.39 4.56 8.13
CA THR A 146 -0.97 4.92 8.00
C THR A 146 -0.43 4.62 6.62
N SER A 147 0.54 5.39 6.17
CA SER A 147 1.22 5.22 4.88
C SER A 147 2.70 5.59 4.95
N ILE A 148 3.43 5.18 3.92
CA ILE A 148 4.78 5.63 3.59
C ILE A 148 4.70 6.44 2.30
N GLU A 149 4.98 7.73 2.40
CA GLU A 149 5.18 8.61 1.25
C GLU A 149 6.62 8.45 0.76
N VAL A 150 6.81 8.37 -0.55
CA VAL A 150 8.09 8.13 -1.20
C VAL A 150 8.43 9.29 -2.13
N PHE A 151 9.68 9.71 -2.07
CA PHE A 151 10.23 10.83 -2.80
C PHE A 151 11.52 10.42 -3.51
N THR A 152 11.80 11.04 -4.65
CA THR A 152 13.08 10.89 -5.37
C THR A 152 13.64 12.25 -5.75
N GLU A 153 14.84 12.25 -6.32
CA GLU A 153 15.47 13.44 -6.87
C GLU A 153 15.13 13.54 -8.35
N GLU A 154 14.61 14.69 -8.77
CA GLU A 154 14.43 14.99 -10.18
C GLU A 154 15.80 15.30 -10.82
N SER A 155 16.09 14.63 -11.94
CA SER A 155 17.42 14.67 -12.57
C SER A 155 17.81 16.04 -13.15
N THR A 156 16.85 16.91 -13.50
CA THR A 156 17.15 18.18 -14.17
C THR A 156 17.63 19.26 -13.20
N TYR A 157 17.01 19.35 -12.03
CA TYR A 157 17.22 20.46 -11.09
C TYR A 157 17.59 20.02 -9.68
N GLY A 158 17.64 18.71 -9.41
CA GLY A 158 17.92 18.18 -8.07
C GLY A 158 16.78 18.39 -7.08
N ASN A 159 15.57 18.67 -7.56
CA ASN A 159 14.40 18.89 -6.70
C ASN A 159 13.95 17.57 -6.08
N THR A 160 13.57 17.60 -4.80
CA THR A 160 12.86 16.48 -4.18
C THR A 160 11.42 16.44 -4.68
N VAL A 161 11.02 15.32 -5.29
CA VAL A 161 9.69 15.13 -5.88
C VAL A 161 8.99 13.95 -5.22
N PHE A 162 7.73 14.13 -4.86
CA PHE A 162 6.85 13.04 -4.42
C PHE A 162 6.52 12.13 -5.60
N ILE A 163 6.77 10.83 -5.45
CA ILE A 163 6.56 9.86 -6.54
C ILE A 163 5.53 8.80 -6.20
N ASP A 164 5.30 8.50 -4.92
CA ASP A 164 4.36 7.45 -4.55
C ASP A 164 3.93 7.52 -3.08
N GLU A 165 2.81 6.87 -2.77
CA GLU A 165 2.34 6.60 -1.42
C GLU A 165 1.86 5.15 -1.29
N ILE A 166 2.40 4.47 -0.28
CA ILE A 166 2.13 3.05 -0.01
C ILE A 166 1.47 2.92 1.35
N MET A 167 0.30 2.30 1.39
CA MET A 167 -0.47 2.15 2.63
C MET A 167 0.17 1.08 3.55
N THR A 168 -0.02 1.24 4.85
CA THR A 168 0.50 0.33 5.89
C THR A 168 -0.50 0.07 7.02
N GLY A 169 -1.57 0.87 7.11
CA GLY A 169 -2.56 0.77 8.18
C GLY A 169 -3.61 -0.30 7.97
N ARG A 170 -4.43 -0.54 9.01
CA ARG A 170 -5.64 -1.39 8.93
C ARG A 170 -6.85 -0.53 8.67
N TRP A 171 -7.84 -1.05 7.97
CA TRP A 171 -9.18 -0.45 7.99
C TRP A 171 -9.75 -0.43 9.41
N SER A 172 -10.38 0.68 9.79
CA SER A 172 -11.19 0.78 11.00
C SER A 172 -12.41 -0.13 10.87
N PHE A 173 -12.67 -0.97 11.87
CA PHE A 173 -13.87 -1.79 11.90
C PHE A 173 -15.02 -1.00 12.52
N ASN A 174 -16.04 -0.68 11.73
CA ASN A 174 -17.36 -0.35 12.27
C ASN A 174 -18.15 -1.65 12.31
N GLY A 175 -18.01 -2.39 13.42
CA GLY A 175 -18.89 -3.51 13.76
C GLY A 175 -20.16 -3.04 14.44
#